data_AF-A0A4R2D865-F1
#
_entry.id   AF-A0A4R2D865-F1
#
_cell.length_a   1.000
_cell.length_b   1.000
_cell.length_c   1.000
_cell.angle_alpha   90.00
_cell.angle_beta   90.00
_cell.angle_gamma   90.00
#
_symmetry.space_group_name_H-M   'P 1'
#
loop_
_entity.id
_entity.type
_entity.pdbx_description
1 polymer ?
#
loop_
_entity_poly.entity_id
_entity_poly.type
_entity_poly.pdbx_seq_one_letter_code
_entity_poly.pdbx_strand_id
1 'polypeptide(L)'
;MSLSFVAAATGLTVGACTALPGGHDPISYAKAVSTLDVMSGGRLVLGVGFGWNNDEFEDHGFDARDKYAVVEEKIALMKNEIVAYS
;
A
#
# COMPACT_ATOMS: atom_id res chain seq x y z
N MET A 1 8.58 -3.40 -6.09
CA MET A 1 9.67 -3.70 -7.04
C MET A 1 9.15 -4.16 -8.41
N SER A 2 8.28 -5.18 -8.51
CA SER A 2 7.75 -5.64 -9.80
C SER A 2 6.98 -4.56 -10.58
N LEU A 3 6.10 -3.80 -9.91
CA LEU A 3 5.34 -2.73 -10.57
C LEU A 3 6.22 -1.58 -11.09
N SER A 4 7.33 -1.29 -10.43
CA SER A 4 8.28 -0.25 -10.88
C SER A 4 8.89 -0.60 -12.25
N PHE A 5 9.15 -1.89 -12.49
CA PHE A 5 9.66 -2.37 -13.77
C PHE A 5 8.62 -2.20 -14.90
N VAL A 6 7.36 -2.57 -14.63
CA VAL A 6 6.25 -2.40 -15.59
C VAL A 6 5.98 -0.91 -15.85
N ALA A 7 6.04 -0.08 -14.81
CA ALA A 7 5.83 1.36 -14.92
C ALA A 7 6.86 2.04 -15.83
N ALA A 8 8.12 1.60 -15.78
CA ALA A 8 9.20 2.12 -16.61
C ALA A 8 9.11 1.64 -18.07
N ALA A 9 8.59 0.44 -18.31
CA ALA A 9 8.53 -0.16 -19.65
C ALA A 9 7.26 0.19 -20.43
N THR A 10 6.25 0.78 -19.79
CA THR A 10 4.92 0.99 -20.39
C THR A 10 4.33 2.36 -20.05
N GLY A 11 3.40 2.83 -20.89
CA GLY A 11 2.56 4.00 -20.61
C GLY A 11 1.21 3.69 -19.94
N LEU A 12 0.99 2.45 -19.48
CA LEU A 12 -0.29 1.98 -18.94
C LEU A 12 -0.51 2.41 -17.49
N THR A 13 -1.75 2.50 -17.03
CA THR A 13 -2.03 2.55 -15.58
C THR A 13 -1.47 1.30 -14.91
N VAL A 14 -0.78 1.47 -13.79
CA VAL A 14 -0.18 0.36 -13.03
C VAL A 14 -0.76 0.33 -11.63
N GLY A 15 -0.86 -0.86 -11.05
CA GLY A 15 -1.46 -1.03 -9.73
C GLY A 15 -1.32 -2.44 -9.19
N ALA A 16 -1.43 -2.58 -7.88
CA ALA A 16 -1.60 -3.89 -7.27
C ALA A 16 -3.05 -4.34 -7.43
N CYS A 17 -3.26 -5.64 -7.69
CA CYS A 17 -4.61 -6.23 -7.69
C CYS A 17 -5.29 -6.01 -6.33
N THR A 18 -4.54 -6.17 -5.23
CA THR A 18 -4.95 -5.78 -3.88
C THR A 18 -3.70 -5.50 -3.06
N ALA A 19 -3.57 -4.28 -2.55
CA ALA A 19 -2.57 -3.88 -1.57
C ALA A 19 -3.08 -4.20 -0.15
N LEU A 20 -2.19 -4.71 0.70
CA LEU A 20 -2.49 -5.11 2.08
C LEU A 20 -1.68 -4.26 3.07
N PRO A 21 -2.01 -2.98 3.26
CA PRO A 21 -1.25 -2.08 4.14
C PRO A 21 -1.27 -2.50 5.61
N GLY A 22 -2.23 -3.34 6.03
CA GLY A 22 -2.32 -3.90 7.39
C GLY A 22 -1.05 -4.63 7.82
N GLY A 23 -0.41 -5.37 6.91
CA GLY A 23 0.84 -6.11 7.17
C GLY A 23 2.11 -5.27 6.99
N HIS A 24 2.00 -3.97 6.71
CA HIS A 24 3.15 -3.12 6.43
C HIS A 24 3.37 -2.03 7.49
N ASP A 25 4.62 -1.60 7.63
CA ASP A 25 4.95 -0.33 8.27
C ASP A 25 4.40 0.82 7.40
N PRO A 26 3.51 1.68 7.92
CA PRO A 26 2.81 2.67 7.10
C PRO A 26 3.76 3.72 6.50
N ILE A 27 4.82 4.10 7.22
CA ILE A 27 5.77 5.13 6.75
C ILE A 27 6.62 4.58 5.59
N SER A 28 7.20 3.39 5.78
CA SER A 28 8.01 2.74 4.76
C SER A 28 7.18 2.41 3.52
N TYR A 29 5.93 1.96 3.72
CA TYR A 29 5.03 1.63 2.62
C TYR A 29 4.57 2.88 1.86
N ALA A 30 4.24 3.97 2.57
CA ALA A 30 3.95 5.26 1.95
C ALA A 30 5.09 5.73 1.04
N LYS A 31 6.35 5.68 1.51
CA LYS A 31 7.52 6.06 0.70
C LYS A 31 7.70 5.20 -0.55
N ALA A 32 7.48 3.90 -0.42
CA ALA A 32 7.53 2.98 -1.56
C ALA A 32 6.42 3.28 -2.58
N VAL A 33 5.20 3.57 -2.12
CA VAL A 33 4.06 3.97 -2.95
C VAL A 33 4.35 5.30 -3.65
N SER A 34 4.81 6.34 -2.94
CA SER A 34 5.19 7.63 -3.55
C SER A 34 6.28 7.48 -4.59
N THR A 35 7.31 6.67 -4.31
CA THR A 35 8.38 6.40 -5.28
C THR A 35 7.83 5.74 -6.54
N LEU A 36 6.95 4.75 -6.39
CA LEU A 36 6.32 4.09 -7.53
C LEU A 36 5.42 5.06 -8.31
N ASP A 37 4.68 5.94 -7.63
CA ASP A 37 3.84 6.94 -8.28
C ASP A 37 4.68 7.89 -9.15
N VAL A 38 5.79 8.40 -8.61
CA VAL A 38 6.76 9.22 -9.34
C VAL A 38 7.36 8.46 -10.53
N MET A 39 7.81 7.22 -10.34
CA MET A 39 8.35 6.39 -11.43
C MET A 39 7.32 6.08 -12.51
N SER A 40 6.05 5.99 -12.13
CA SER A 40 4.94 5.81 -13.07
C SER A 40 4.50 7.12 -13.74
N GLY A 41 4.97 8.28 -13.26
CA GLY A 41 4.49 9.58 -13.74
C GLY A 41 3.01 9.82 -13.40
N GLY A 42 2.58 9.46 -12.18
CA GLY A 42 1.21 9.68 -11.71
C GLY A 42 0.19 8.65 -12.20
N ARG A 43 0.64 7.50 -12.73
CA ARG A 43 -0.21 6.44 -13.29
C ARG A 43 -0.50 5.31 -12.30
N LEU A 44 -0.11 5.47 -11.03
CA LEU A 44 -0.34 4.47 -10.01
C LEU A 44 -1.79 4.51 -9.51
N VAL A 45 -2.46 3.35 -9.54
CA VAL A 45 -3.73 3.13 -8.85
C VAL A 45 -3.53 2.03 -7.82
N LEU A 46 -3.76 2.35 -6.55
CA LEU A 46 -3.59 1.41 -5.44
C LEU A 46 -4.96 0.97 -4.91
N GLY A 47 -5.44 -0.20 -5.35
CA GLY A 47 -6.59 -0.84 -4.73
C GLY A 47 -6.19 -1.47 -3.40
N VAL A 48 -6.88 -1.14 -2.31
CA VAL A 48 -6.58 -1.64 -0.96
C VAL A 48 -7.61 -2.68 -0.53
N GLY A 49 -7.14 -3.74 0.13
CA GLY A 49 -7.98 -4.74 0.77
C GLY A 49 -7.54 -5.04 2.20
N PHE A 50 -8.38 -5.78 2.92
CA PHE A 50 -8.19 -6.09 4.33
C PHE A 50 -7.43 -7.40 4.59
N GLY A 51 -7.19 -8.19 3.54
CA GLY A 51 -6.69 -9.55 3.66
C GLY A 51 -7.80 -10.55 4.01
N TRP A 52 -7.61 -11.79 3.59
CA TRP A 52 -8.56 -12.88 3.84
C TRP A 52 -8.02 -13.89 4.86
N ASN A 53 -6.70 -13.95 5.04
CA ASN A 53 -6.02 -14.87 5.93
C ASN A 53 -5.88 -14.23 7.32
N ASN A 54 -6.56 -14.81 8.30
CA ASN A 54 -6.51 -14.31 9.68
C ASN A 54 -5.21 -14.70 10.37
N ASP A 55 -4.68 -15.90 10.11
CA ASP A 55 -3.43 -16.38 10.72
C ASP A 55 -2.26 -15.46 10.32
N GLU A 56 -2.19 -15.10 9.03
CA GLU A 56 -1.20 -14.13 8.53
C GLU A 56 -1.35 -12.76 9.20
N PHE A 57 -2.57 -12.33 9.51
CA PHE A 57 -2.81 -11.05 10.16
C PHE A 57 -2.38 -11.07 11.64
N GLU A 58 -2.64 -12.18 12.32
CA GLU A 58 -2.23 -12.43 13.70
C GLU A 58 -0.71 -12.55 13.84
N ASP A 59 -0.03 -13.13 12.86
CA ASP A 59 1.44 -13.16 12.78
C ASP A 59 2.05 -11.75 12.72
N HIS A 60 1.30 -10.75 12.22
CA HIS A 60 1.71 -9.34 12.24
C HIS A 60 1.42 -8.63 13.56
N GLY A 61 0.95 -9.36 14.58
CA GLY A 61 0.76 -8.86 15.95
C GLY A 61 -0.59 -8.15 16.18
N PHE A 62 -1.55 -8.32 15.28
CA PHE A 62 -2.89 -7.72 15.39
C PHE A 62 -3.96 -8.79 15.54
N ASP A 63 -5.04 -8.48 16.25
CA ASP A 63 -6.19 -9.37 16.28
C ASP A 63 -6.91 -9.36 14.92
N ALA A 64 -7.23 -10.53 14.37
CA ALA A 64 -7.93 -10.66 13.10
C ALA A 64 -9.30 -9.95 13.09
N ARG A 65 -9.92 -9.75 14.26
CA ARG A 65 -11.18 -8.99 14.42
C ARG A 65 -11.01 -7.51 14.16
N ASP A 66 -9.80 -6.98 14.36
CA ASP A 66 -9.49 -5.55 14.24
C ASP A 66 -8.98 -5.16 12.85
N LYS A 67 -8.92 -6.11 11.90
CA LYS A 67 -8.33 -5.90 10.56
C LYS A 67 -8.85 -4.68 9.80
N TYR A 68 -10.13 -4.36 9.95
CA TYR A 68 -10.71 -3.17 9.33
C TYR A 68 -10.16 -1.88 9.92
N ALA A 69 -10.15 -1.80 11.25
CA ALA A 69 -9.66 -0.63 11.98
C ALA A 69 -8.16 -0.42 11.76
N VAL A 70 -7.38 -1.49 11.82
CA VAL A 70 -5.93 -1.44 11.55
C VAL A 70 -5.66 -0.94 10.13
N VAL A 71 -6.33 -1.50 9.12
CA VAL A 71 -6.12 -1.09 7.72
C VAL A 71 -6.55 0.36 7.49
N GLU A 72 -7.65 0.80 8.09
CA GLU A 72 -8.09 2.19 8.04
C GLU A 72 -7.05 3.14 8.65
N GLU A 73 -6.53 2.81 9.84
CA GLU A 73 -5.47 3.57 10.50
C GLU A 73 -4.20 3.62 9.63
N LYS A 74 -3.77 2.49 9.08
CA LYS A 74 -2.60 2.40 8.21
C LYS A 74 -2.76 3.28 6.98
N ILE A 75 -3.93 3.28 6.34
CA ILE A 75 -4.22 4.16 5.20
C ILE A 75 -4.17 5.63 5.63
N ALA A 76 -4.74 5.98 6.79
CA ALA A 76 -4.72 7.36 7.28
C ALA A 76 -3.29 7.85 7.51
N LEU A 77 -2.45 7.04 8.16
CA LEU A 77 -1.03 7.33 8.37
C LEU A 77 -0.29 7.46 7.04
N MET A 78 -0.51 6.53 6.11
CA MET A 78 0.11 6.61 4.78
C MET A 78 -0.27 7.90 4.05
N LYS A 79 -1.55 8.30 4.09
CA LYS A 79 -2.00 9.55 3.45
C LYS A 79 -1.32 10.77 4.06
N ASN A 80 -1.20 10.83 5.38
CA ASN A 80 -0.51 11.91 6.07
C ASN A 80 0.96 11.99 5.65
N GLU A 81 1.64 10.84 5.57
CA GLU A 81 3.03 10.77 5.11
C GLU A 81 3.15 11.19 3.64
N ILE A 82 2.30 10.70 2.73
CA ILE A 82 2.36 11.06 1.30
C ILE A 82 2.17 12.57 1.12
N VAL A 83 1.19 13.18 1.81
CA VAL A 83 0.94 14.62 1.75
C VAL A 83 2.10 15.42 2.33
N ALA A 84 2.79 14.94 3.37
CA ALA A 84 3.95 15.61 3.94
C ALA A 84 5.14 15.73 2.97
N TYR A 85 5.17 14.92 1.89
CA TYR A 85 6.20 14.92 0.86
C TYR A 85 5.71 15.40 -0.52
N SER A 86 4.48 15.90 -0.61
CA SER A 86 3.87 16.45 -1.84
C SER A 86 3.99 17.96 -1.89
#